data_AF-A0A973AJF5-F1
#
_entry.id   AF-A0A973AJF5-F1
#
_cell.length_a   1.000
_cell.length_b   1.000
_cell.length_c   1.000
_cell.angle_alpha   90.00
_cell.angle_beta   90.00
_cell.angle_gamma   90.00
#
_symmetry.space_group_name_H-M   'P 1'
#
loop_
_entity.id
_entity.type
_entity.pdbx_description
1 polymer ?
#
loop_
_entity_poly.entity_id
_entity_poly.type
_entity_poly.pdbx_seq_one_letter_code
_entity_poly.pdbx_strand_id
1 'polypeptide(L)'
;MTASRCFFACELIAKRGHETTGLSLVASYLYQGFSDFGRSVSRPLVTLLLSWIFSAMYLAPCPAAGLCVKAGDGLIKAASFLFPFLGAARNELMKDMPVGDLIVGFGLGGIGVLCLFLIGLALRNRFRI
;
A
#
# COMPACT_ATOMS: atom_id res chain seq x y z
N MET A 1 -27.85 -2.15 -2.28
CA MET A 1 -27.02 -1.37 -3.22
C MET A 1 -27.83 -1.09 -4.47
N THR A 2 -27.92 0.17 -4.92
CA THR A 2 -28.74 0.57 -6.07
C THR A 2 -28.09 0.14 -7.38
N ALA A 3 -28.85 -0.52 -8.26
CA ALA A 3 -28.40 -1.06 -9.55
C ALA A 3 -27.70 -0.01 -10.44
N SER A 4 -28.04 1.27 -10.28
CA SER A 4 -27.48 2.40 -11.01
C SER A 4 -25.96 2.57 -10.84
N ARG A 5 -25.40 2.29 -9.66
CA ARG A 5 -23.94 2.43 -9.43
C ARG A 5 -23.12 1.35 -10.12
N CYS A 6 -23.64 0.13 -10.22
CA CYS A 6 -22.97 -0.94 -10.97
C CYS A 6 -23.03 -0.70 -12.47
N PHE A 7 -24.17 -0.21 -12.96
CA PHE A 7 -24.33 0.14 -14.37
C PHE A 7 -23.31 1.19 -14.81
N PHE A 8 -23.18 2.29 -14.06
CA PHE A 8 -22.21 3.35 -14.36
C PHE A 8 -20.75 2.88 -14.31
N ALA A 9 -20.42 2.00 -13.35
CA ALA A 9 -19.07 1.41 -13.27
C ALA A 9 -18.76 0.52 -14.48
N CYS A 10 -19.70 -0.33 -14.90
CA CYS A 10 -19.57 -1.15 -16.10
C CYS A 10 -19.49 -0.31 -17.37
N GLU A 11 -20.26 0.77 -17.45
CA GLU A 11 -20.23 1.72 -18.57
C GLU A 11 -18.86 2.41 -18.70
N LEU A 12 -18.27 2.86 -17.58
CA LEU A 12 -16.92 3.44 -17.57
C LEU A 12 -15.83 2.43 -17.95
N ILE A 13 -15.98 1.15 -17.60
CA ILE A 13 -15.05 0.10 -18.01
C ILE A 13 -15.17 -0.16 -19.52
N ALA A 14 -16.39 -0.20 -20.05
CA ALA A 14 -16.65 -0.41 -21.47
C ALA A 14 -16.11 0.75 -22.34
N LYS A 15 -16.27 2.01 -21.91
CA LYS A 15 -15.78 3.19 -22.64
C LYS A 15 -14.25 3.30 -22.68
N ARG A 16 -13.55 2.70 -21.71
CA ARG A 16 -12.09 2.83 -21.56
C ARG A 16 -11.29 2.19 -22.69
N GLY A 17 -11.85 1.16 -23.34
CA GLY A 17 -11.20 0.47 -24.46
C GLY A 17 -11.34 1.21 -25.81
N HIS A 18 -12.30 2.12 -25.93
CA HIS A 18 -12.64 2.76 -27.21
C HIS A 18 -12.31 4.26 -27.27
N GLU A 19 -12.44 5.02 -26.18
CA GLU A 19 -12.34 6.50 -26.24
C GLU A 19 -11.12 7.08 -25.54
N THR A 20 -10.62 6.46 -24.47
CA THR A 20 -9.48 6.99 -23.71
C THR A 20 -8.18 6.43 -24.25
N THR A 21 -7.37 7.24 -24.94
CA THR A 21 -6.00 6.90 -25.32
C THR A 21 -4.98 7.80 -24.61
N GLY A 22 -3.75 7.30 -24.44
CA GLY A 22 -2.66 8.05 -23.83
C GLY A 22 -2.78 8.25 -22.31
N LEU A 23 -2.38 9.43 -21.82
CA LEU A 23 -2.33 9.76 -20.38
C LEU A 23 -3.70 9.72 -19.68
N SER A 24 -4.79 9.91 -20.42
CA SER A 24 -6.16 9.78 -19.91
C SER A 24 -6.48 8.36 -19.42
N LEU A 25 -5.81 7.35 -20.00
CA LEU A 25 -5.95 5.94 -19.59
C LEU A 25 -5.37 5.72 -18.19
N VAL A 26 -4.23 6.33 -17.89
CA VAL A 26 -3.56 6.21 -16.58
C VAL A 26 -4.42 6.83 -15.48
N ALA A 27 -4.97 8.03 -15.73
CA ALA A 27 -5.90 8.67 -14.80
C ALA A 27 -7.16 7.82 -14.57
N SER A 28 -7.67 7.16 -15.61
CA SER A 28 -8.82 6.25 -15.50
C SER A 28 -8.51 4.99 -14.68
N TYR A 29 -7.29 4.43 -14.81
CA TYR A 29 -6.83 3.32 -13.98
C TYR A 29 -6.58 3.73 -12.53
N LEU A 30 -5.97 4.89 -12.29
CA LEU A 30 -5.82 5.45 -10.95
C LEU A 30 -7.18 5.69 -10.31
N TYR A 31 -8.12 6.29 -11.03
CA TYR A 31 -9.48 6.52 -10.55
C TYR A 31 -10.19 5.20 -10.22
N GLN A 32 -10.09 4.17 -11.06
CA GLN A 32 -10.68 2.86 -10.74
C GLN A 32 -10.02 2.22 -9.52
N GLY A 33 -8.69 2.31 -9.43
CA GLY A 33 -7.93 1.90 -8.26
C GLY A 33 -8.50 2.56 -7.01
N PHE A 34 -8.49 3.90 -6.97
CA PHE A 34 -8.96 4.72 -5.85
C PHE A 34 -10.45 4.55 -5.52
N SER A 35 -11.30 4.40 -6.53
CA SER A 35 -12.76 4.31 -6.39
C SER A 35 -13.22 2.97 -5.79
N ASP A 36 -12.56 1.87 -6.14
CA ASP A 36 -12.90 0.55 -5.60
C ASP A 36 -12.42 0.33 -4.16
N PHE A 37 -11.51 1.16 -3.62
CA PHE A 37 -11.10 1.05 -2.20
C PHE A 37 -12.25 1.33 -1.24
N GLY A 38 -13.28 2.08 -1.64
CA GLY A 38 -14.50 2.26 -0.85
C GLY A 38 -15.46 1.06 -0.87
N ARG A 39 -15.26 0.10 -1.79
CA ARG A 39 -16.13 -1.08 -1.98
C ARG A 39 -15.51 -2.37 -1.44
N SER A 40 -14.19 -2.53 -1.53
CA SER A 40 -13.51 -3.77 -1.13
C SER A 40 -12.38 -3.52 -0.13
N VAL A 41 -12.59 -3.91 1.13
CA VAL A 41 -11.60 -3.83 2.23
C VAL A 41 -10.39 -4.75 1.97
N SER A 42 -10.56 -5.80 1.16
CA SER A 42 -9.49 -6.76 0.87
C SER A 42 -8.36 -6.18 0.00
N ARG A 43 -8.64 -5.24 -0.90
CA ARG A 43 -7.62 -4.66 -1.79
C ARG A 43 -6.55 -3.86 -1.04
N PRO A 44 -6.89 -2.89 -0.17
CA PRO A 44 -5.87 -2.15 0.58
C PRO A 44 -5.13 -3.06 1.55
N LEU A 45 -5.77 -4.11 2.08
CA LEU A 45 -5.10 -5.14 2.88
C LEU A 45 -4.06 -5.92 2.05
N VAL A 46 -4.40 -6.34 0.84
CA VAL A 46 -3.46 -7.04 -0.05
C VAL A 46 -2.31 -6.10 -0.46
N THR A 47 -2.60 -4.84 -0.82
CA THR A 47 -1.56 -3.86 -1.16
C THR A 47 -0.62 -3.63 0.01
N LEU A 48 -1.15 -3.53 1.23
CA LEU A 48 -0.37 -3.34 2.46
C LEU A 48 0.46 -4.57 2.80
N LEU A 49 -0.08 -5.78 2.60
CA LEU A 49 0.63 -7.03 2.84
C LEU A 49 1.74 -7.26 1.80
N LEU A 50 1.49 -6.95 0.53
CA LEU A 50 2.50 -7.02 -0.53
C LEU A 50 3.62 -6.01 -0.34
N SER A 51 3.28 -4.75 -0.01
CA SER A 51 4.30 -3.73 0.27
C SER A 51 5.11 -4.07 1.52
N TRP A 52 4.51 -4.70 2.53
CA TRP A 52 5.21 -5.21 3.70
C TRP A 52 6.19 -6.33 3.36
N ILE A 53 5.76 -7.36 2.62
CA ILE A 53 6.65 -8.47 2.23
C ILE A 53 7.78 -7.98 1.32
N PHE A 54 7.46 -7.11 0.36
CA PHE A 54 8.45 -6.55 -0.56
C PHE A 54 9.50 -5.71 0.17
N SER A 55 9.07 -4.84 1.08
CA SER A 55 9.99 -4.04 1.89
C SER A 55 10.80 -4.87 2.87
N ALA A 56 10.23 -5.96 3.42
CA ALA A 56 10.98 -6.89 4.27
C ALA A 56 12.10 -7.60 3.51
N MET A 57 11.86 -7.99 2.24
CA MET A 57 12.91 -8.56 1.38
C MET A 57 13.99 -7.53 1.04
N TYR A 58 13.59 -6.28 0.76
CA TYR A 58 14.53 -5.21 0.44
C TYR A 58 15.40 -4.80 1.64
N LEU A 59 14.80 -4.71 2.83
CA LEU A 59 15.46 -4.30 4.09
C LEU A 59 16.15 -5.46 4.83
N ALA A 60 16.06 -6.70 4.33
CA ALA A 60 16.76 -7.84 4.91
C ALA A 60 18.26 -7.74 4.53
N PRO A 61 19.16 -7.44 5.49
CA PRO A 61 20.57 -7.38 5.17
C PRO A 61 21.08 -8.80 4.91
N CYS A 62 21.37 -9.11 3.64
CA CYS A 62 22.22 -10.25 3.29
C CYS A 62 23.66 -9.73 3.10
N PRO A 63 24.58 -9.98 4.05
CA PRO A 63 25.98 -9.70 3.81
C PRO A 63 26.49 -10.59 2.67
N ALA A 64 27.35 -10.05 1.80
CA ALA A 64 27.90 -10.73 0.62
C ALA A 64 28.69 -12.02 0.93
N ALA A 65 28.95 -12.33 2.20
CA ALA A 65 29.75 -13.46 2.66
C ALA A 65 29.21 -14.14 3.93
N GLY A 66 27.88 -14.26 4.09
CA GLY A 66 27.31 -14.93 5.27
C GLY A 66 25.88 -15.45 5.11
N LEU A 67 25.44 -16.30 6.05
CA LEU A 67 24.03 -16.70 6.21
C LEU A 67 23.20 -15.43 6.45
N CYS A 68 22.25 -15.16 5.55
CA CYS A 68 21.35 -14.02 5.68
C CYS A 68 20.75 -13.99 7.09
N VAL A 69 20.77 -12.81 7.72
CA VAL A 69 20.17 -12.59 9.03
C VAL A 69 18.74 -13.12 9.01
N LYS A 70 18.30 -13.71 10.13
CA LYS A 70 16.95 -14.24 10.34
C LYS A 70 15.93 -13.33 9.66
N ALA A 71 15.19 -13.84 8.67
CA ALA A 71 14.20 -13.08 7.92
C ALA A 71 13.25 -12.25 8.82
N GLY A 72 13.03 -12.71 10.07
CA GLY A 72 12.32 -11.99 11.12
C GLY A 72 12.79 -10.55 11.36
N ASP A 73 14.09 -10.25 11.32
CA ASP A 73 14.58 -8.90 11.58
C ASP A 73 14.17 -7.94 10.45
N GLY A 74 14.26 -8.38 9.18
CA GLY A 74 13.77 -7.60 8.03
C GLY A 74 12.27 -7.33 8.10
N LEU A 75 11.47 -8.32 8.53
CA LEU A 75 10.03 -8.19 8.76
C LEU A 75 9.70 -7.18 9.86
N ILE A 76 10.44 -7.19 10.98
CA ILE A 76 10.26 -6.25 12.10
C ILE A 76 10.63 -4.82 11.67
N LYS A 77 11.72 -4.66 10.91
CA LYS A 77 12.11 -3.36 10.34
C LYS A 77 11.03 -2.82 9.39
N ALA A 78 10.56 -3.65 8.45
CA ALA A 78 9.51 -3.27 7.52
C ALA A 78 8.19 -2.91 8.22
N ALA A 79 7.77 -3.69 9.23
CA ALA A 79 6.58 -3.39 10.02
C ALA A 79 6.68 -2.03 10.73
N SER A 80 7.86 -1.68 11.23
CA SER A 80 8.10 -0.42 11.94
C SER A 80 7.98 0.81 11.04
N PHE A 81 8.28 0.68 9.74
CA PHE A 81 8.07 1.75 8.76
C PHE A 81 6.64 1.78 8.21
N LEU A 82 6.02 0.62 8.02
CA LEU A 82 4.66 0.50 7.49
C LEU A 82 3.60 1.02 8.47
N PHE A 83 3.82 0.80 9.78
CA PHE A 83 2.90 1.18 10.83
C PHE A 83 3.46 2.36 11.64
N PRO A 84 3.03 3.60 11.35
CA PRO A 84 3.60 4.80 11.99
C PRO A 84 3.37 4.85 13.50
N PHE A 85 2.37 4.11 14.01
CA PHE A 85 2.06 4.01 15.44
C PHE A 85 3.06 3.14 16.23
N LEU A 86 3.90 2.35 15.56
CA LEU A 86 5.01 1.61 16.18
C LEU A 86 6.29 2.47 16.32
N GLY A 87 6.15 3.81 16.27
CA GLY A 87 7.24 4.79 16.17
C GLY A 87 8.33 4.72 17.25
N ALA A 88 8.08 4.10 18.40
CA ALA A 88 9.12 3.90 19.42
C ALA A 88 10.27 3.01 18.92
N ALA A 89 9.97 2.00 18.10
CA ALA A 89 10.98 1.12 17.51
C ALA A 89 11.74 1.82 16.36
N ARG A 90 11.12 2.81 15.71
CA ARG A 90 11.66 3.49 14.52
C ARG A 90 12.84 4.42 14.86
N ASN A 91 12.79 5.13 15.99
CA ASN A 91 13.83 6.10 16.35
C ASN A 91 15.19 5.45 16.64
N GLU A 92 15.19 4.26 17.24
CA GLU A 92 16.42 3.48 17.43
C GLU A 92 16.91 2.89 16.09
N LEU A 93 15.98 2.47 15.23
CA LEU A 93 16.31 1.89 13.93
C LEU A 93 16.89 2.89 12.91
N MET A 94 16.51 4.18 13.01
CA MET A 94 16.96 5.23 12.10
C MET A 94 18.40 5.68 12.34
N LYS A 95 19.00 5.40 13.50
CA LYS A 95 20.37 5.83 13.83
C LYS A 95 21.45 5.09 13.03
N ASP A 96 21.20 3.82 12.72
CA ASP A 96 22.19 2.92 12.11
C ASP A 96 21.96 2.71 10.59
N MET A 97 21.02 3.42 10.00
CA MET A 97 20.52 3.13 8.66
C MET A 97 21.11 4.07 7.60
N PRO A 98 21.57 3.56 6.43
CA PRO A 98 22.06 4.40 5.35
C PRO A 98 20.94 5.29 4.81
N VAL A 99 21.32 6.47 4.31
CA VAL A 99 20.37 7.51 3.85
C VAL A 99 19.41 7.01 2.77
N GLY A 100 19.85 6.08 1.90
CA GLY A 100 19.01 5.48 0.87
C GLY A 100 17.83 4.68 1.44
N ASP A 101 18.08 3.87 2.46
CA ASP A 101 17.05 3.06 3.12
C ASP A 101 16.09 3.94 3.94
N LEU A 102 16.58 5.07 4.44
CA LEU A 102 15.76 6.07 5.13
C LEU A 102 14.67 6.66 4.21
N ILE A 103 15.02 7.00 2.97
CA ILE A 103 14.09 7.55 1.97
C ILE A 103 13.02 6.51 1.64
N VAL A 104 13.43 5.25 1.43
CA VAL A 104 12.50 4.14 1.19
C VAL A 104 11.57 3.92 2.38
N GLY A 105 12.11 3.95 3.61
CA GLY A 105 11.33 3.82 4.84
C GLY A 105 10.30 4.94 5.03
N PHE A 106 10.65 6.19 4.70
CA PHE A 106 9.69 7.31 4.72
C PHE A 106 8.58 7.17 3.67
N GLY A 107 8.94 6.77 2.44
CA GLY A 107 7.95 6.51 1.39
C GLY A 107 6.99 5.37 1.78
N LEU A 108 7.52 4.31 2.37
CA LEU A 108 6.74 3.19 2.88
C LEU A 108 5.77 3.61 3.98
N GLY A 109 6.20 4.48 4.90
CA GLY A 109 5.33 5.04 5.94
C GLY A 109 4.21 5.90 5.38
N GLY A 110 4.47 6.69 4.33
CA GLY A 110 3.43 7.44 3.63
C GLY A 110 2.37 6.52 3.00
N ILE A 111 2.81 5.44 2.34
CA ILE A 111 1.92 4.43 1.77
C ILE A 111 1.13 3.72 2.88
N GLY A 112 1.78 3.38 4.00
CA GLY A 112 1.13 2.75 5.16
C GLY A 112 0.02 3.60 5.76
N VAL A 113 0.27 4.90 5.98
CA VAL A 113 -0.75 5.87 6.44
C VAL A 113 -1.91 5.93 5.44
N LEU A 114 -1.62 6.06 4.15
CA LEU A 114 -2.64 6.15 3.11
C LEU A 114 -3.50 4.88 3.04
N CYS A 115 -2.90 3.70 3.13
CA CYS A 115 -3.62 2.43 3.17
C CYS A 115 -4.47 2.27 4.45
N LEU A 116 -3.96 2.63 5.63
CA LEU A 116 -4.72 2.62 6.88
C LEU A 116 -5.92 3.57 6.81
N PHE A 117 -5.73 4.75 6.24
CA PHE A 117 -6.80 5.71 6.00
C PHE A 117 -7.89 5.15 5.07
N LEU A 118 -7.49 4.52 3.96
CA LEU A 118 -8.41 3.85 3.03
C LEU A 118 -9.17 2.70 3.68
N ILE A 119 -8.51 1.90 4.53
CA ILE A 119 -9.16 0.84 5.31
C ILE A 119 -10.21 1.44 6.25
N GLY A 120 -9.88 2.54 6.95
CA GLY A 120 -10.82 3.27 7.79
C GLY A 120 -12.05 3.78 7.03
N LEU A 121 -11.84 4.37 5.85
CA LEU A 121 -12.93 4.80 4.96
C LEU A 121 -13.79 3.63 4.51
N ALA A 122 -13.18 2.50 4.12
CA ALA A 122 -13.88 1.31 3.67
C ALA A 122 -14.73 0.69 4.79
N LEU A 123 -14.18 0.60 6.01
CA LEU A 123 -14.90 0.13 7.20
C LEU A 123 -16.08 1.05 7.54
N ARG A 124 -15.88 2.37 7.52
CA ARG A 124 -16.96 3.35 7.73
C ARG A 124 -18.08 3.18 6.70
N ASN A 125 -17.72 2.94 5.43
CA ASN A 125 -18.70 2.77 4.37
C ASN A 125 -19.48 1.44 4.47
N ARG A 126 -18.87 0.40 5.06
CA ARG A 126 -19.51 -0.91 5.27
C ARG A 126 -20.44 -0.95 6.50
N PHE A 127 -20.07 -0.29 7.60
CA PHE A 127 -20.88 -0.26 8.82
C PHE A 127 -21.95 0.83 8.83
N ARG A 128 -21.98 1.71 7.83
CA ARG A 128 -23.08 2.67 7.60
C ARG A 128 -24.20 2.09 6.74
N ILE A 129 -24.30 0.76 6.66
CA ILE A 129 -25.37 0.02 5.97
C ILE A 129 -26.34 -0.49 7.02
#